data_AF-A0A5D0NLL0-F1
#
_entry.id   AF-A0A5D0NLL0-F1
#
_cell.length_a   1.000
_cell.length_b   1.000
_cell.length_c   1.000
_cell.angle_alpha   90.00
_cell.angle_beta   90.00
_cell.angle_gamma   90.00
#
_symmetry.space_group_name_H-M   'P 1'
#
loop_
_entity.id
_entity.type
_entity.pdbx_description
1 polymer ?
#
loop_
_entity_poly.entity_id
_entity_poly.type
_entity_poly.pdbx_seq_one_letter_code
_entity_poly.pdbx_strand_id
1 'polypeptide(L)' 'MSSAVRRTWRRLVQRYTLLCARDDAAERGVTIPSGIWACVRCHQAHLELSALHHHLRTEHS' A
#
# COMPACT_ATOMS: atom_id res chain seq x y z
N MET A 1 25.83 14.65 -6.79
CA MET A 1 25.14 14.39 -5.50
C MET A 1 25.60 13.06 -4.92
N SER A 2 25.90 12.99 -3.62
CA SER A 2 26.27 11.71 -3.01
C SER A 2 25.07 10.75 -2.93
N SER A 3 25.36 9.46 -2.88
CA SER A 3 24.32 8.40 -2.87
C SER A 3 23.46 8.42 -1.60
N ALA A 4 24.00 8.89 -0.48
CA ALA A 4 23.26 9.06 0.76
C ALA A 4 22.22 10.17 0.62
N VAL A 5 22.62 11.34 0.11
CA VAL A 5 21.71 12.49 -0.06
C VAL A 5 20.57 12.18 -1.02
N ARG A 6 20.82 11.48 -2.14
CA ARG A 6 19.76 11.06 -3.07
C ARG A 6 18.78 10.05 -2.48
N ARG A 7 19.21 9.19 -1.56
CA ARG A 7 18.33 8.21 -0.89
C ARG A 7 17.48 8.90 0.17
N THR A 8 18.08 9.77 0.97
CA THR A 8 17.34 10.59 1.95
C THR A 8 16.30 11.47 1.26
N TRP A 9 16.67 12.12 0.16
CA TRP A 9 15.74 12.95 -0.61
C TRP A 9 14.56 12.14 -1.17
N ARG A 10 14.81 10.97 -1.78
CA ARG A 10 13.71 10.11 -2.28
C ARG A 10 12.77 9.64 -1.17
N ARG A 11 13.30 9.29 0.01
CA ARG A 11 12.48 8.89 1.16
C ARG A 11 11.64 10.05 1.70
N LEU A 12 12.20 11.26 1.73
CA LEU A 12 11.48 12.45 2.17
C LEU A 12 10.35 12.81 1.20
N VAL A 13 10.62 12.80 -0.11
CA VAL A 13 9.58 13.06 -1.13
C VAL A 13 8.48 12.00 -1.06
N GLN A 14 8.83 10.72 -0.97
CA GLN A 14 7.85 9.64 -0.87
C GLN A 14 6.98 9.76 0.39
N ARG A 15 7.58 10.15 1.53
CA ARG A 15 6.84 10.36 2.78
C ARG A 15 5.92 11.57 2.69
N TYR A 16 6.36 12.65 2.06
CA TYR A 16 5.57 13.85 1.83
C TYR A 16 4.34 13.55 0.97
N THR A 17 4.51 12.89 -0.17
CA THR A 17 3.40 12.55 -1.07
C THR A 17 2.39 11.62 -0.41
N LEU A 18 2.86 10.67 0.42
CA LEU A 18 1.97 9.75 1.13
C LEU A 18 1.15 10.46 2.22
N LEU A 19 1.73 11.45 2.89
CA LEU A 19 1.01 12.28 3.87
C LEU A 19 -0.06 13.14 3.17
N CYS A 20 0.29 13.83 2.09
CA CYS A 20 -0.70 14.62 1.34
C CYS A 20 -1.85 13.76 0.80
N ALA A 21 -1.57 12.55 0.32
CA ALA A 21 -2.63 11.64 -0.13
C ALA A 21 -3.54 11.17 1.01
N ARG A 22 -3.00 11.01 2.22
CA ARG A 22 -3.78 10.64 3.41
C ARG A 22 -4.68 11.76 3.88
N ASP A 23 -4.17 12.99 3.88
CA ASP A 23 -4.93 14.15 4.31
C ASP A 23 -6.10 14.43 3.33
N ASP A 24 -5.86 14.35 2.01
CA ASP A 24 -6.93 14.49 1.00
C ASP A 24 -7.96 13.34 1.09
N ALA A 25 -7.53 12.11 1.40
CA ALA A 25 -8.46 11.00 1.62
C ALA A 25 -9.29 11.16 2.90
N ALA A 26 -8.70 11.68 3.98
CA ALA A 26 -9.40 11.97 5.21
C ALA A 26 -10.44 13.09 5.03
N GLU A 27 -10.10 14.17 4.31
CA GLU A 27 -11.04 15.24 3.96
C GLU A 27 -12.22 14.74 3.12
N ARG A 28 -12.00 13.71 2.31
CA ARG A 28 -13.03 13.05 1.49
C ARG A 28 -13.75 11.90 2.22
N GLY A 29 -13.44 11.65 3.49
CA GLY A 29 -14.08 10.62 4.32
C GLY A 29 -13.68 9.18 3.98
N VAL A 30 -12.53 8.97 3.32
CA VAL A 30 -12.02 7.66 2.90
C VAL A 30 -10.77 7.31 3.70
N THR A 31 -10.75 6.15 4.36
CA THR A 31 -9.54 5.65 5.03
C THR A 31 -8.70 4.86 4.04
N ILE A 32 -7.47 5.30 3.73
CA ILE A 32 -6.59 4.58 2.79
C ILE A 32 -6.08 3.28 3.45
N PRO A 33 -6.43 2.08 2.93
CA PRO A 33 -5.83 0.83 3.40
C PRO A 33 -4.35 0.80 3.00
N SER A 34 -3.46 0.59 3.96
CA SER A 34 -2.01 0.56 3.71
C SER A 34 -1.61 -0.73 3.00
N GLY A 35 -1.65 -0.72 1.67
CA GLY A 35 -1.02 -1.70 0.79
C GLY A 35 -1.97 -2.69 0.10
N ILE A 36 -1.61 -3.06 -1.13
CA ILE A 36 -2.25 -4.14 -1.90
C ILE A 36 -1.65 -5.46 -1.44
N TRP A 37 -2.51 -6.42 -1.10
CA TRP A 37 -2.13 -7.79 -0.76
C TRP A 37 -2.17 -8.65 -2.02
N ALA A 38 -1.21 -9.54 -2.24
CA ALA A 38 -1.22 -10.44 -3.38
C ALA A 38 -1.15 -11.89 -2.91
N CYS A 39 -1.99 -12.74 -3.49
CA CYS A 39 -1.92 -14.18 -3.28
C CYS A 39 -0.61 -14.73 -3.88
N VAL A 40 0.19 -15.46 -3.11
CA VAL A 40 1.46 -16.00 -3.61
C VAL A 40 1.30 -17.17 -4.59
N ARG A 41 0.10 -17.76 -4.68
CA ARG A 41 -0.17 -18.92 -5.54
C ARG A 41 -0.66 -18.50 -6.92
N CYS A 42 -1.64 -17.60 -6.97
CA CYS A 42 -2.26 -17.16 -8.22
C CYS A 42 -1.96 -15.69 -8.57
N HIS A 43 -1.23 -14.96 -7.72
CA HIS A 43 -0.88 -13.54 -7.89
C HIS A 43 -2.07 -12.58 -7.98
N GLN A 44 -3.25 -13.03 -7.53
CA GLN A 44 -4.44 -12.18 -7.46
C GLN A 44 -4.27 -11.12 -6.37
N ALA A 45 -4.53 -9.87 -6.75
CA ALA A 45 -4.43 -8.71 -5.88
C ALA A 45 -5.73 -8.50 -5.09
N HIS A 46 -5.58 -8.16 -3.81
CA HIS A 46 -6.65 -7.88 -2.87
C HIS A 46 -6.35 -6.57 -2.15
N LEU A 47 -7.34 -5.69 -2.12
CA LEU A 47 -7.22 -4.38 -1.49
C LEU A 47 -7.37 -4.45 0.04
N GLU A 48 -7.95 -5.53 0.54
CA GLU A 48 -8.13 -5.81 1.96
C GLU A 48 -7.47 -7.13 2.35
N LEU A 49 -6.89 -7.19 3.55
CA LEU A 49 -6.30 -8.41 4.10
C LEU A 49 -7.35 -9.51 4.34
N SER A 50 -8.55 -9.11 4.77
CA SER A 50 -9.74 -9.98 4.92
C SER A 50 -10.07 -10.69 3.61
N ALA A 51 -10.07 -9.96 2.50
CA ALA A 51 -10.34 -10.49 1.17
C ALA A 51 -9.26 -11.48 0.72
N LEU A 52 -7.98 -11.20 0.99
CA LEU A 52 -6.89 -12.17 0.74
C LEU A 52 -7.10 -13.46 1.55
N HIS A 53 -7.41 -13.37 2.84
CA HIS A 53 -7.63 -14.54 3.69
C HIS A 53 -8.83 -15.38 3.24
N HIS A 54 -9.90 -14.73 2.79
CA HIS A 54 -11.05 -15.44 2.24
C HIS A 54 -10.65 -16.20 0.96
N HIS A 55 -9.98 -15.53 0.03
CA HIS A 55 -9.49 -16.14 -1.21
C HIS A 55 -8.56 -17.34 -0.97
N LEU A 56 -7.63 -17.26 -0.02
CA LEU A 56 -6.75 -18.38 0.32
C LEU A 56 -7.51 -19.62 0.82
N ARG A 57 -8.68 -19.44 1.44
CA ARG A 57 -9.51 -20.56 1.94
C ARG A 57 -10.41 -21.13 0.85
N THR A 58 -10.98 -20.29 -0.02
CA THR A 58 -11.94 -20.76 -1.03
C THR A 58 -11.24 -21.36 -2.25
N GLU A 59 -10.20 -20.68 -2.76
CA GLU A 59 -9.57 -21.06 -4.04
C GLU A 59 -8.35 -22.00 -3.87
N HIS A 60 -7.83 -22.10 -2.66
CA HIS A 60 -6.53 -22.70 -2.38
C HIS A 60 -6.51 -23.62 -1.14
N SER A 61 -7.69 -24.08 -0.68
CA SER A 61 -7.83 -25.03 0.43
C SER A 61 -7.10 -26.35 0.20
#